data_AF-A0AAW5EXQ0-F1
#
_entry.id   AF-A0AAW5EXQ0-F1
#
_cell.length_a   1.000
_cell.length_b   1.000
_cell.length_c   1.000
_cell.angle_alpha   90.00
_cell.angle_beta   90.00
_cell.angle_gamma   90.00
#
_symmetry.space_group_name_H-M   'P 1'
#
loop_
_entity.id
_entity.type
_entity.pdbx_description
1 polymer ?
#
loop_
_entity_poly.entity_id
_entity_poly.type
_entity_poly.pdbx_seq_one_letter_code
_entity_poly.pdbx_strand_id
1 'polypeptide(L)' 'MKKLYYNLILIGFLIFFLGGCIYVAGQIVCLLIGQPEIMISLEGVTKVIFPAASISGLLCFLNQYLFAKQPKKEGKRK' A
#
# COMPACT_ATOMS: atom_id res chain seq x y z
N MET A 1 10.94 -14.06 -10.87
CA MET A 1 9.53 -14.00 -10.40
C MET A 1 9.41 -13.46 -8.98
N LYS A 2 9.91 -14.12 -7.92
CA LYS A 2 9.82 -13.62 -6.52
C LYS A 2 10.29 -12.16 -6.32
N LYS A 3 11.48 -11.82 -6.83
CA LYS A 3 12.04 -10.45 -6.67
C LYS A 3 11.15 -9.37 -7.29
N LEU A 4 10.60 -9.62 -8.48
CA LEU A 4 9.67 -8.71 -9.14
C LEU A 4 8.37 -8.53 -8.32
N TYR A 5 7.86 -9.63 -7.76
CA TYR A 5 6.66 -9.62 -6.92
C TYR A 5 6.84 -8.76 -5.65
N TYR A 6 7.95 -8.96 -4.93
CA TYR A 6 8.27 -8.15 -3.76
C TYR A 6 8.52 -6.68 -4.12
N ASN A 7 9.16 -6.40 -5.25
CA ASN A 7 9.34 -5.04 -5.73
C ASN A 7 8.01 -4.35 -6.04
N LEU A 8 7.04 -5.05 -6.63
CA LEU A 8 5.70 -4.52 -6.89
C LEU A 8 4.97 -4.16 -5.59
N ILE A 9 5.01 -5.04 -4.59
CA ILE A 9 4.46 -4.77 -3.26
C ILE A 9 5.12 -3.53 -2.64
N LEU A 10 6.45 -3.46 -2.69
CA LEU A 10 7.20 -2.35 -2.12
C LEU A 10 6.86 -1.02 -2.79
N ILE A 11 6.78 -0.99 -4.13
CA ILE A 11 6.43 0.20 -4.89
C ILE A 11 5.01 0.67 -4.53
N GLY A 12 4.04 -0.24 -4.45
CA GLY A 12 2.68 0.14 -4.11
C GLY A 12 2.54 0.65 -2.67
N PHE A 13 3.30 0.09 -1.71
CA PHE A 13 3.40 0.66 -0.36
C PHE A 13 4.08 2.03 -0.33
N LEU A 14 5.12 2.25 -1.13
CA LEU A 14 5.78 3.55 -1.27
C LEU A 14 4.82 4.61 -1.82
N ILE A 15 4.04 4.27 -2.85
CA ILE A 15 3.01 5.17 -3.42
C ILE A 15 1.97 5.51 -2.36
N PHE A 16 1.48 4.50 -1.62
CA PHE A 16 0.52 4.72 -0.54
C PHE A 16 1.08 5.61 0.56
N PHE A 17 2.32 5.37 1.00
CA PHE A 17 2.96 6.13 2.07
C PHE A 17 3.20 7.59 1.65
N LEU A 18 3.87 7.82 0.51
CA LEU A 18 4.18 9.16 0.03
C LEU A 18 2.91 9.94 -0.32
N GLY A 19 1.97 9.31 -1.02
CA GLY A 19 0.69 9.95 -1.34
C GLY A 19 -0.16 10.23 -0.11
N GLY A 20 -0.13 9.36 0.90
CA GLY A 20 -0.75 9.61 2.21
C GLY A 20 -0.14 10.82 2.93
N CYS A 21 1.19 10.95 2.94
CA CYS A 21 1.86 12.12 3.50
C CYS A 21 1.46 13.42 2.77
N ILE A 22 1.42 13.40 1.43
CA ILE A 22 0.98 14.55 0.63
C ILE A 22 -0.47 14.91 0.95
N TYR A 23 -1.34 13.91 1.07
CA TYR A 23 -2.75 14.11 1.37
C TYR A 23 -2.94 14.77 2.74
N VAL A 24 -2.30 14.24 3.79
CA VAL A 24 -2.39 14.81 5.15
C VAL A 24 -1.75 16.20 5.22
N ALA A 25 -0.59 16.41 4.61
CA ALA A 25 0.04 17.73 4.56
C ALA A 25 -0.86 18.75 3.84
N GLY A 26 -1.48 18.35 2.73
CA GLY A 26 -2.44 19.16 2.01
C GLY A 26 -3.70 19.50 2.82
N GLN A 27 -4.21 18.55 3.61
CA GLN A 27 -5.32 18.80 4.55
C GLN A 27 -4.92 19.81 5.63
N ILE A 28 -3.72 19.71 6.20
CA ILE A 28 -3.21 20.67 7.20
C ILE A 28 -3.14 22.07 6.58
N VAL A 29 -2.55 22.19 5.38
CA VAL A 29 -2.47 23.47 4.66
C VAL A 29 -3.88 24.02 4.41
N CYS A 30 -4.81 23.21 3.92
CA CYS A 30 -6.21 23.58 3.70
C CYS A 30 -6.87 24.18 4.95
N LEU A 31 -6.64 23.59 6.12
CA LEU A 31 -7.14 24.11 7.41
C LEU A 31 -6.49 25.44 7.81
N LEU A 32 -5.19 25.62 7.53
CA LEU A 32 -4.46 26.84 7.87
C LEU A 32 -4.87 28.05 7.01
N ILE A 33 -5.10 27.85 5.71
CA ILE A 33 -5.53 28.94 4.79
C ILE A 33 -7.05 29.10 4.71
N GLY A 34 -7.82 28.15 5.25
CA GLY A 34 -9.29 28.18 5.22
C GLY A 34 -9.87 28.01 3.81
N GLN A 35 -9.15 27.36 2.90
CA GLN A 35 -9.55 27.20 1.49
C GLN A 35 -9.88 25.74 1.17
N PRO A 36 -11.15 25.31 1.30
CA PRO A 36 -11.56 23.91 1.11
C PRO A 36 -11.36 23.39 -0.32
N GLU A 37 -11.26 24.27 -1.32
CA GLU A 37 -11.04 23.89 -2.72
C GLU A 37 -9.74 23.10 -2.94
N ILE A 38 -8.73 23.32 -2.09
CA ILE A 38 -7.47 22.58 -2.10
C ILE A 38 -7.73 21.08 -1.83
N MET A 39 -8.74 20.77 -1.02
CA MET A 39 -9.11 19.39 -0.72
C MET A 39 -9.73 18.66 -1.92
N ILE A 40 -10.44 19.38 -2.80
CA ILE A 40 -10.99 18.83 -4.05
C ILE A 40 -9.85 18.47 -5.01
N SER A 41 -8.82 19.33 -5.09
CA SER A 41 -7.63 19.04 -5.91
C SER A 41 -6.86 17.80 -5.41
N LEU A 42 -6.84 17.58 -4.08
CA LEU A 42 -6.21 16.42 -3.45
C LEU A 42 -6.99 15.10 -3.64
N GLU A 43 -8.24 15.12 -4.12
CA GLU A 43 -9.00 13.91 -4.46
C GLU A 43 -8.31 13.09 -5.57
N GLY A 44 -7.53 13.73 -6.43
CA GLY A 44 -6.70 13.01 -7.41
C GLY A 44 -5.67 12.08 -6.74
N VAL A 45 -5.14 12.48 -5.58
CA VAL A 45 -4.18 11.69 -4.81
C VAL A 45 -4.86 10.46 -4.23
N THR A 46 -6.07 10.60 -3.67
CA THR A 46 -6.80 9.49 -3.05
C THR A 46 -7.14 8.39 -4.05
N LYS A 47 -7.48 8.78 -5.29
CA LYS A 47 -7.74 7.86 -6.42
C LYS A 47 -6.54 6.99 -6.80
N VAL A 48 -5.32 7.38 -6.44
CA VAL A 48 -4.10 6.62 -6.73
C VAL A 48 -3.66 5.81 -5.51
N ILE A 49 -3.65 6.42 -4.32
CA ILE A 49 -3.13 5.76 -3.11
C ILE A 49 -4.00 4.57 -2.67
N PHE A 50 -5.32 4.66 -2.78
CA PHE A 50 -6.22 3.61 -2.29
C PHE A 50 -6.17 2.34 -3.14
N PRO A 51 -6.19 2.42 -4.49
CA PRO A 51 -5.94 1.25 -5.32
C PRO A 51 -4.54 0.67 -5.12
N ALA A 52 -3.50 1.52 -5.03
CA ALA A 52 -2.14 1.05 -4.80
C ALA A 52 -2.00 0.27 -3.48
N ALA A 53 -2.60 0.77 -2.40
CA ALA A 53 -2.63 0.09 -1.11
C ALA A 53 -3.42 -1.23 -1.18
N SER A 54 -4.61 -1.22 -1.80
CA SER A 54 -5.46 -2.40 -1.93
C SER A 54 -4.78 -3.53 -2.71
N ILE A 55 -4.18 -3.20 -3.85
CA ILE A 55 -3.44 -4.17 -4.68
C ILE A 55 -2.22 -4.70 -3.92
N SER A 56 -1.46 -3.82 -3.26
CA SER A 56 -0.29 -4.23 -2.47
C SER A 56 -0.66 -5.14 -1.31
N GLY A 57 -1.77 -4.85 -0.62
CA GLY A 57 -2.31 -5.70 0.44
C GLY A 57 -2.75 -7.07 -0.08
N LEU A 58 -3.44 -7.11 -1.21
CA LEU A 58 -3.83 -8.37 -1.87
C LEU A 58 -2.60 -9.19 -2.26
N LEU A 59 -1.59 -8.57 -2.86
CA LEU A 59 -0.33 -9.24 -3.19
C LEU A 59 0.40 -9.71 -1.93
N CYS A 60 0.37 -8.94 -0.84
CA CYS A 60 0.95 -9.37 0.43
C CYS A 60 0.24 -10.62 0.99
N PHE A 61 -1.09 -10.67 0.89
CA PHE A 61 -1.88 -11.84 1.28
C PHE A 61 -1.57 -13.06 0.39
N LEU A 62 -1.61 -12.88 -0.93
CA LEU A 62 -1.32 -13.95 -1.89
C LEU A 62 0.12 -14.44 -1.81
N ASN A 63 1.07 -13.62 -1.35
CA ASN A 63 2.46 -14.02 -1.11
C ASN A 63 2.54 -15.27 -0.22
N GLN A 64 1.68 -15.37 0.80
CA GLN A 64 1.64 -16.51 1.70
C GLN A 64 1.22 -17.78 0.97
N TYR A 65 0.29 -17.72 0.03
CA TYR A 65 -0.16 -18.90 -0.70
C TYR A 65 0.76 -19.29 -1.85
N LEU A 66 1.32 -18.30 -2.55
CA LEU A 66 2.18 -18.50 -3.72
C LEU A 66 3.61 -18.89 -3.34
N PHE A 67 4.08 -18.41 -2.18
CA PHE A 67 5.49 -18.46 -1.83
C PHE A 67 5.77 -18.96 -0.42
N ALA A 68 4.76 -19.22 0.44
CA ALA A 68 5.03 -19.99 1.64
C ALA A 68 5.50 -21.38 1.22
N LYS A 69 6.66 -21.77 1.77
CA LYS A 69 6.99 -23.18 1.90
C LYS A 69 5.83 -23.81 2.67
N GLN A 70 5.28 -24.90 2.14
CA GLN A 70 4.53 -25.88 2.93
C GLN A 70 5.19 -25.95 4.32
N PRO A 71 4.45 -25.86 5.44
CA PRO A 71 5.03 -26.20 6.72
C PRO A 71 5.69 -27.56 6.51
N LYS A 72 7.00 -27.67 6.76
CA LYS A 72 7.63 -28.99 6.81
C LYS A 72 6.74 -29.79 7.74
N LYS A 73 6.05 -30.81 7.22
CA LYS A 73 5.57 -31.89 8.07
C LYS A 73 6.84 -32.45 8.69
N GLU A 74 7.22 -31.93 9.85
CA GLU A 74 8.14 -32.62 10.73
C GLU A 74 7.40 -33.89 11.12
N GLY A 75 7.69 -34.93 10.34
CA GLY A 75 7.19 -36.25 10.54
C GLY A 75 7.56 -36.70 11.94
N LYS A 76 6.55 -37.25 12.62
CA LYS A 76 6.66 -38.30 13.62
C LYS A 76 8.06 -38.94 13.65
N ARG A 77 8.83 -38.66 14.70
CA ARG A 77 9.74 -39.63 15.33
C ARG A 77 9.16 -39.82 16.74
N LYS A 78 8.33 -40.85 16.87
CA LYS A 78 8.67 -42.13 17.53
C LYS A 78 8.95 -41.91 19.00
#